data_AF-A0A9P6P4V6-F1
#
_entry.id   AF-A0A9P6P4V6-F1
#
_cell.length_a   1.000
_cell.length_b   1.000
_cell.length_c   1.000
_cell.angle_alpha   90.00
_cell.angle_beta   90.00
_cell.angle_gamma   90.00
#
_symmetry.space_group_name_H-M   'P 1'
#
loop_
_entity.id
_entity.type
_entity.pdbx_description
1 polymer ?
#
loop_
_entity_poly.entity_id
_entity_poly.type
_entity_poly.pdbx_seq_one_letter_code
_entity_poly.pdbx_strand_id
1 'polypeptide(L)'
;MCVIFWTVSHHPKYRFVFAGNRDEFFARPAAKAHFWPEPNQNVLAGTDLENQATPLHNGTWLGITRNGRFAALTNFREAKNMGARSRGVLVRDFLTAKTSSVRDYMQDLQPMMQEFSGFNLVCFDLLSQEGAYITNRRHDGITYLKNGDIYGLSNSTLDDPWPKVRQGCQRFEEVLAKDRGEDELVEELFNLLSMTKPFSDTSNMETTFDEIKSRIFIPHLQNPNSGQNSAYGTRTGTVVLVDHEGQVVFVERDHCEFKGADLTPPDNKTVTFRFTMDENIS
;
A
#
# COMPACT_ATOMS: atom_id res chain seq x y z
N MET A 1 -0.43 0.68 10.26
CA MET A 1 -1.26 -0.54 10.20
C MET A 1 -2.10 -0.55 8.93
N CYS A 2 -1.44 -0.47 7.78
CA CYS A 2 -2.04 -0.36 6.46
C CYS A 2 -3.04 -1.47 6.12
N VAL A 3 -3.88 -1.23 5.12
CA VAL A 3 -4.71 -2.24 4.47
C VAL A 3 -4.74 -1.98 2.98
N ILE A 4 -4.69 -3.05 2.18
CA ILE A 4 -4.70 -3.00 0.73
C ILE A 4 -5.65 -4.07 0.19
N PHE A 5 -6.29 -3.79 -0.94
CA PHE A 5 -7.21 -4.67 -1.67
C PHE A 5 -6.85 -4.59 -3.14
N TRP A 6 -6.87 -5.73 -3.82
CA TRP A 6 -6.58 -5.75 -5.25
C TRP A 6 -7.21 -6.94 -5.96
N THR A 7 -7.26 -6.84 -7.28
CA THR A 7 -7.53 -7.96 -8.16
C THR A 7 -6.82 -7.76 -9.51
N VAL A 8 -6.53 -8.88 -10.18
CA VAL A 8 -6.01 -8.93 -11.55
C VAL A 8 -7.02 -9.68 -12.40
N SER A 9 -7.46 -9.10 -13.52
CA SER A 9 -8.35 -9.71 -14.51
C SER A 9 -9.70 -10.23 -13.97
N HIS A 10 -10.29 -9.53 -12.98
CA HIS A 10 -11.63 -9.80 -12.45
C HIS A 10 -12.70 -8.79 -12.92
N HIS A 11 -12.30 -7.62 -13.43
CA HIS A 11 -13.22 -6.57 -13.86
C HIS A 11 -13.34 -6.52 -15.40
N PRO A 12 -14.54 -6.31 -15.97
CA PRO A 12 -14.73 -6.33 -17.43
C PRO A 12 -13.91 -5.27 -18.16
N LYS A 13 -13.75 -4.07 -17.58
CA LYS A 13 -12.96 -2.96 -18.15
C LYS A 13 -11.50 -2.92 -17.65
N TYR A 14 -11.23 -3.37 -16.43
CA TYR A 14 -9.95 -3.13 -15.77
C TYR A 14 -9.20 -4.44 -15.58
N ARG A 15 -8.00 -4.54 -16.14
CA ARG A 15 -7.10 -5.67 -15.91
C ARG A 15 -6.51 -5.66 -14.50
N PHE A 16 -6.43 -4.50 -13.86
CA PHE A 16 -5.95 -4.37 -12.49
C PHE A 16 -6.74 -3.27 -11.77
N VAL A 17 -7.18 -3.60 -10.55
CA VAL A 17 -7.80 -2.64 -9.64
C VAL A 17 -7.13 -2.79 -8.29
N PHE A 18 -6.69 -1.68 -7.71
CA PHE A 18 -6.08 -1.61 -6.40
C PHE A 18 -6.69 -0.47 -5.58
N ALA A 19 -6.89 -0.71 -4.29
CA ALA A 19 -7.25 0.31 -3.30
C ALA A 19 -6.52 0.04 -1.98
N GLY A 20 -5.89 1.04 -1.38
CA GLY A 20 -5.19 0.85 -0.10
C GLY A 20 -5.01 2.10 0.73
N ASN A 21 -4.98 1.92 2.06
CA ASN A 21 -4.65 2.94 3.04
C ASN A 21 -3.23 2.76 3.58
N ARG A 22 -2.51 3.89 3.69
CA ARG A 22 -1.31 4.00 4.50
C ARG A 22 -1.65 4.55 5.87
N ASP A 23 -1.60 3.67 6.87
CA ASP A 23 -1.78 4.05 8.27
C ASP A 23 -0.42 4.16 8.95
N GLU A 24 -0.09 5.35 9.42
CA GLU A 24 1.24 5.68 9.92
C GLU A 24 1.19 6.88 10.87
N PHE A 25 2.25 7.07 11.66
CA PHE A 25 2.45 8.29 12.43
C PHE A 25 2.46 9.52 11.53
N PHE A 26 1.68 10.54 11.91
CA PHE A 26 1.58 11.79 11.14
C PHE A 26 2.90 12.55 11.12
N ALA A 27 3.68 12.45 12.20
CA ALA A 27 5.01 13.05 12.31
C ALA A 27 6.07 12.38 11.43
N ARG A 28 5.83 11.19 10.86
CA ARG A 28 6.78 10.54 9.95
C ARG A 28 6.80 11.30 8.62
N PRO A 29 7.91 11.93 8.21
CA PRO A 29 7.93 12.70 6.98
C PRO A 29 7.79 11.76 5.75
N ALA A 30 7.00 12.17 4.76
CA ALA A 30 6.82 11.44 3.51
C ALA A 30 6.45 12.41 2.39
N ALA A 31 6.95 12.17 1.18
CA ALA A 31 6.53 12.85 -0.03
C ALA A 31 5.28 12.19 -0.61
N LYS A 32 4.37 13.01 -1.15
CA LYS A 32 3.22 12.57 -1.94
C LYS A 32 3.69 11.81 -3.19
N ALA A 33 2.79 11.04 -3.80
CA ALA A 33 3.07 10.39 -5.07
C ALA A 33 3.49 11.40 -6.14
N HIS A 34 4.59 11.09 -6.82
CA HIS A 34 5.12 11.85 -7.94
C HIS A 34 5.95 10.92 -8.82
N PHE A 35 6.16 11.30 -10.09
CA PHE A 35 7.19 10.64 -10.89
C PHE A 35 8.56 11.01 -10.31
N TRP A 36 9.35 9.99 -9.99
CA TRP A 36 10.67 10.19 -9.38
C TRP A 36 11.62 10.92 -10.34
N PRO A 37 12.66 11.61 -9.81
CA PRO A 37 13.68 12.22 -10.65
C PRO A 37 14.56 11.16 -11.32
N GLU A 38 15.41 11.61 -12.25
CA GLU A 38 16.47 10.79 -12.84
C GLU A 38 17.30 10.06 -11.76
N PRO A 39 17.66 8.78 -11.97
CA PRO A 39 17.47 7.98 -13.19
C PRO A 39 16.15 7.18 -13.25
N ASN A 40 15.21 7.40 -12.31
CA ASN A 40 14.04 6.52 -12.13
C ASN A 40 12.71 7.20 -12.52
N GLN A 41 12.72 8.01 -13.59
CA GLN A 41 11.55 8.78 -14.04
C GLN A 41 10.36 7.92 -14.48
N ASN A 42 10.57 6.63 -14.68
CA ASN A 42 9.52 5.67 -14.95
C ASN A 42 8.71 5.32 -13.70
N VAL A 43 9.19 5.58 -12.49
CA VAL A 43 8.52 5.21 -11.22
C VAL A 43 7.59 6.32 -10.76
N LEU A 44 6.31 5.99 -10.56
CA LEU A 44 5.32 6.80 -9.84
C LEU A 44 5.09 6.20 -8.46
N ALA A 45 5.53 6.92 -7.42
CA ALA A 45 5.38 6.47 -6.03
C ALA A 45 5.51 7.63 -5.04
N GLY A 46 4.92 7.48 -3.85
CA GLY A 46 5.30 8.30 -2.70
C GLY A 46 6.70 7.92 -2.21
N THR A 47 7.31 8.75 -1.37
CA THR A 47 8.66 8.47 -0.83
C THR A 47 8.64 8.62 0.67
N ASP A 48 9.15 7.63 1.39
CA ASP A 48 9.42 7.78 2.82
C ASP A 48 10.64 8.69 3.00
N LEU A 49 10.47 9.79 3.76
CA LEU A 49 11.50 10.81 3.95
C LEU A 49 12.11 10.74 5.36
N GLU A 50 11.89 9.65 6.09
CA GLU A 50 12.46 9.51 7.43
C GLU A 50 14.00 9.52 7.37
N ASN A 51 14.58 10.66 7.76
CA ASN A 51 16.00 11.00 7.61
C ASN A 51 16.96 10.25 8.56
N GLN A 52 16.48 9.37 9.44
CA GLN A 52 17.34 8.63 10.35
C GLN A 52 17.65 7.24 9.77
N ALA A 53 18.70 7.14 8.94
CA ALA A 53 19.89 6.34 9.28
C ALA A 53 20.86 5.98 8.13
N THR A 54 20.55 6.15 6.82
CA THR A 54 21.51 5.89 5.70
C THR A 54 20.83 6.06 4.32
N PRO A 55 21.57 6.05 3.19
CA PRO A 55 21.02 5.86 1.83
C PRO A 55 20.04 4.68 1.67
N LEU A 56 19.96 3.79 2.66
CA LEU A 56 19.05 2.66 2.78
C LEU A 56 17.62 3.04 3.21
N HIS A 57 17.31 4.32 3.46
CA HIS A 57 16.01 4.76 4.00
C HIS A 57 15.08 5.49 3.02
N ASN A 58 15.49 5.68 1.76
CA ASN A 58 14.64 6.25 0.69
C ASN A 58 13.69 5.19 0.10
N GLY A 59 12.88 4.56 0.95
CA GLY A 59 11.95 3.52 0.54
C GLY A 59 10.61 4.07 0.05
N THR A 60 9.75 3.18 -0.41
CA THR A 60 8.33 3.48 -0.64
C THR A 60 7.45 2.32 -0.14
N TRP A 61 6.17 2.59 0.08
CA TRP A 61 5.19 1.59 0.50
C TRP A 61 4.39 1.03 -0.67
N LEU A 62 4.31 1.78 -1.77
CA LEU A 62 3.56 1.44 -2.95
C LEU A 62 4.04 2.26 -4.15
N GLY A 63 4.04 1.67 -5.33
CA GLY A 63 4.25 2.40 -6.57
C GLY A 63 3.94 1.58 -7.81
N ILE A 64 3.92 2.28 -8.94
CA ILE A 64 3.75 1.71 -10.27
C ILE A 64 4.76 2.34 -11.23
N THR A 65 5.29 1.56 -12.17
CA THR A 65 6.15 2.07 -13.24
C THR A 65 5.38 2.29 -14.54
N ARG A 66 5.95 3.08 -15.45
CA ARG A 66 5.42 3.24 -16.82
C ARG A 66 5.43 1.95 -17.63
N ASN A 67 6.23 0.95 -17.27
CA ASN A 67 6.21 -0.37 -17.90
C ASN A 67 5.37 -1.40 -17.14
N GLY A 68 4.48 -0.97 -16.24
CA GLY A 68 3.48 -1.84 -15.62
C GLY A 68 3.96 -2.69 -14.45
N ARG A 69 5.13 -2.40 -13.88
CA ARG A 69 5.57 -3.04 -12.63
C ARG A 69 4.90 -2.33 -11.47
N PHE A 70 4.14 -3.08 -10.66
CA PHE A 70 3.47 -2.57 -9.48
C PHE A 70 3.97 -3.32 -8.25
N ALA A 71 4.20 -2.62 -7.14
CA ALA A 71 4.47 -3.26 -5.87
C ALA A 71 3.84 -2.50 -4.71
N ALA A 72 3.46 -3.25 -3.69
CA ALA A 72 2.92 -2.70 -2.45
C ALA A 72 3.40 -3.53 -1.26
N LEU A 73 3.54 -2.85 -0.11
CA LEU A 73 4.01 -3.45 1.12
C LEU A 73 3.10 -3.09 2.29
N THR A 74 2.79 -4.09 3.10
CA THR A 74 2.25 -3.88 4.44
C THR A 74 3.23 -4.39 5.48
N ASN A 75 3.36 -3.68 6.60
CA ASN A 75 4.15 -4.15 7.74
C ASN A 75 3.42 -5.35 8.36
N PHE A 76 4.12 -6.40 8.78
CA PHE A 76 3.55 -7.40 9.67
C PHE A 76 3.58 -6.87 11.11
N ARG A 77 2.50 -7.05 11.86
CA ARG A 77 2.41 -6.57 13.25
C ARG A 77 3.07 -7.58 14.18
N GLU A 78 4.15 -7.13 14.82
CA GLU A 78 4.89 -7.89 15.82
C GLU A 78 5.32 -7.00 16.98
N ALA A 79 5.63 -7.60 18.13
CA ALA A 79 5.98 -6.86 19.35
C ALA A 79 7.31 -6.09 19.24
N LYS A 80 8.28 -6.62 18.47
CA LYS A 80 9.60 -6.02 18.27
C LYS A 80 9.96 -5.97 16.79
N ASN A 81 10.38 -4.80 16.33
CA ASN A 81 10.98 -4.63 15.01
C ASN A 81 12.46 -5.02 15.12
N MET A 82 12.85 -6.12 14.48
CA MET A 82 14.20 -6.71 14.60
C MET A 82 15.08 -6.52 13.35
N GLY A 83 14.53 -6.00 12.25
CA GLY A 83 15.28 -5.84 11.00
C GLY A 83 16.18 -4.61 10.98
N ALA A 84 17.37 -4.79 10.42
CA ALA A 84 18.36 -3.73 10.24
C ALA A 84 18.07 -2.83 9.02
N ARG A 85 17.27 -3.29 8.06
CA ARG A 85 16.93 -2.55 6.83
C ARG A 85 15.47 -2.09 6.82
N SER A 86 15.24 -0.92 6.23
CA SER A 86 13.89 -0.42 5.95
C SER A 86 13.18 -1.33 4.96
N ARG A 87 11.96 -1.76 5.29
CA ARG A 87 11.10 -2.57 4.40
C ARG A 87 10.75 -1.84 3.10
N GLY A 88 10.69 -0.50 3.13
CA GLY A 88 10.32 0.28 1.95
C GLY A 88 11.32 0.16 0.79
N VAL A 89 12.55 -0.32 1.05
CA VAL A 89 13.51 -0.60 -0.03
C VAL A 89 13.09 -1.77 -0.89
N LEU A 90 12.28 -2.71 -0.37
CA LEU A 90 11.78 -3.85 -1.15
C LEU A 90 10.91 -3.37 -2.32
N VAL A 91 9.99 -2.44 -2.04
CA VAL A 91 9.13 -1.86 -3.08
C VAL A 91 9.97 -1.03 -4.05
N ARG A 92 10.87 -0.17 -3.54
CA ARG A 92 11.76 0.64 -4.37
C ARG A 92 12.60 -0.22 -5.30
N ASP A 93 13.33 -1.19 -4.75
CA ASP A 93 14.30 -2.00 -5.49
C ASP A 93 13.58 -2.86 -6.55
N PHE A 94 12.35 -3.32 -6.28
CA PHE A 94 11.52 -3.91 -7.32
C PHE A 94 11.21 -2.89 -8.41
N LEU A 95 10.68 -1.70 -8.09
CA LEU A 95 10.27 -0.71 -9.09
C LEU A 95 11.43 -0.15 -9.94
N THR A 96 12.65 -0.12 -9.41
CA THR A 96 13.85 0.39 -10.12
C THR A 96 14.70 -0.69 -10.77
N ALA A 97 14.36 -1.98 -10.60
CA ALA A 97 15.05 -3.06 -11.26
C ALA A 97 14.76 -3.05 -12.78
N LYS A 98 15.82 -3.16 -13.59
CA LYS A 98 15.74 -3.00 -15.06
C LYS A 98 15.20 -4.22 -15.80
N THR A 99 15.47 -5.43 -15.31
CA THR A 99 15.23 -6.66 -16.11
C THR A 99 14.76 -7.87 -15.30
N SER A 100 14.52 -7.74 -14.00
CA SER A 100 14.13 -8.88 -13.16
C SER A 100 12.65 -9.21 -13.38
N SER A 101 12.28 -10.47 -13.64
CA SER A 101 10.88 -10.89 -13.57
C SER A 101 10.35 -10.79 -12.13
N VAL A 102 9.03 -10.88 -11.93
CA VAL A 102 8.47 -10.95 -10.56
C VAL A 102 9.03 -12.18 -9.85
N ARG A 103 9.10 -13.31 -10.56
CA ARG A 103 9.69 -14.56 -10.05
C ARG A 103 11.14 -14.39 -9.61
N ASP A 104 11.99 -13.84 -10.47
CA ASP A 104 13.42 -13.69 -10.15
C ASP A 104 13.62 -12.79 -8.93
N TYR A 105 12.92 -11.64 -8.90
CA TYR A 105 12.99 -10.73 -7.77
C TYR A 105 12.57 -11.39 -6.45
N MET A 106 11.48 -12.17 -6.47
CA MET A 106 11.00 -12.88 -5.29
C MET A 106 11.97 -13.96 -4.81
N GLN A 107 12.63 -14.68 -5.74
CA GLN A 107 13.63 -15.70 -5.43
C GLN A 107 14.90 -15.07 -4.85
N ASP A 108 15.40 -14.01 -5.47
CA ASP A 108 16.59 -13.26 -5.02
C ASP A 108 16.39 -12.64 -3.64
N LEU A 109 15.14 -12.28 -3.28
CA LEU A 109 14.82 -11.74 -1.97
C LEU A 109 14.88 -12.78 -0.84
N GLN A 110 14.59 -14.06 -1.11
CA GLN A 110 14.50 -15.09 -0.08
C GLN A 110 15.70 -15.15 0.88
N PRO A 111 16.97 -15.16 0.43
CA PRO A 111 18.12 -15.24 1.32
C PRO A 111 18.30 -13.99 2.21
N MET A 112 17.79 -12.83 1.79
CA MET A 112 17.95 -11.55 2.52
C MET A 112 16.77 -11.21 3.44
N MET A 113 15.69 -12.01 3.45
CA MET A 113 14.45 -11.69 4.18
C MET A 113 14.62 -11.48 5.70
N GLN A 114 15.68 -12.06 6.29
CA GLN A 114 15.99 -11.91 7.73
C GLN A 114 16.56 -10.53 8.08
N GLU A 115 17.00 -9.74 7.10
CA GLU A 115 17.49 -8.38 7.30
C GLU A 115 16.35 -7.38 7.58
N PHE A 116 15.10 -7.79 7.38
CA PHE A 116 13.91 -6.95 7.49
C PHE A 116 13.04 -7.31 8.69
N SER A 117 12.40 -6.31 9.28
CA SER A 117 11.32 -6.54 10.23
C SER A 117 10.14 -7.19 9.50
N GLY A 118 9.15 -7.70 10.24
CA GLY A 118 8.02 -8.41 9.68
C GLY A 118 7.34 -7.62 8.56
N PHE A 119 7.14 -8.25 7.40
CA PHE A 119 6.55 -7.58 6.23
C PHE A 119 5.70 -8.53 5.41
N ASN A 120 4.82 -7.97 4.58
CA ASN A 120 4.17 -8.62 3.47
C ASN A 120 4.47 -7.81 2.21
N LEU A 121 4.96 -8.46 1.16
CA LEU A 121 5.28 -7.83 -0.11
C LEU A 121 4.46 -8.48 -1.22
N VAL A 122 3.77 -7.66 -2.01
CA VAL A 122 3.15 -8.08 -3.26
C VAL A 122 3.80 -7.33 -4.42
N CYS A 123 4.15 -8.06 -5.48
CA CYS A 123 4.72 -7.51 -6.70
C CYS A 123 3.97 -8.08 -7.90
N PHE A 124 3.81 -7.23 -8.91
CA PHE A 124 3.12 -7.56 -10.15
C PHE A 124 3.89 -7.01 -11.34
N ASP A 125 3.84 -7.76 -12.42
CA ASP A 125 4.02 -7.27 -13.78
C ASP A 125 2.65 -7.30 -14.45
N LEU A 126 2.07 -6.12 -14.68
CA LEU A 126 0.72 -5.96 -15.20
C LEU A 126 0.62 -6.17 -16.73
N LEU A 127 1.76 -6.26 -17.42
CA LEU A 127 1.81 -6.64 -18.83
C LEU A 127 1.68 -8.16 -18.96
N SER A 128 2.53 -8.91 -18.25
CA SER A 128 2.49 -10.39 -18.24
C SER A 128 1.38 -10.95 -17.33
N GLN A 129 0.77 -10.11 -16.49
CA GLN A 129 -0.17 -10.48 -15.44
C GLN A 129 0.43 -11.46 -14.41
N GLU A 130 1.76 -11.47 -14.26
CA GLU A 130 2.42 -12.22 -13.19
C GLU A 130 2.27 -11.46 -11.87
N GLY A 131 1.82 -12.15 -10.82
CA GLY A 131 1.70 -11.60 -9.47
C GLY A 131 2.26 -12.57 -8.44
N ALA A 132 2.97 -12.06 -7.45
CA ALA A 132 3.49 -12.87 -6.35
C ALA A 132 3.42 -12.15 -5.01
N TYR A 133 3.25 -12.95 -3.96
CA TYR A 133 3.23 -12.56 -2.56
C TYR A 133 4.31 -13.31 -1.77
N ILE A 134 5.06 -12.59 -0.94
CA ILE A 134 6.02 -13.16 0.00
C ILE A 134 5.95 -12.45 1.36
N THR A 135 6.19 -13.18 2.44
CA THR A 135 6.39 -12.64 3.79
C THR A 135 7.49 -13.41 4.52
N ASN A 136 8.24 -12.71 5.36
CA ASN A 136 9.24 -13.30 6.26
C ASN A 136 8.64 -13.78 7.59
N ARG A 137 7.32 -13.92 7.67
CA ARG A 137 6.59 -14.44 8.84
C ARG A 137 5.93 -15.80 8.59
N ARG A 138 6.27 -16.41 7.45
CA ARG A 138 5.99 -17.81 7.11
C ARG A 138 7.20 -18.46 6.45
N HIS A 139 7.20 -19.77 6.37
CA HIS A 139 8.30 -20.58 5.82
C HIS A 139 7.90 -21.44 4.63
N ASP A 140 6.71 -21.24 4.07
CA ASP A 140 6.19 -21.94 2.88
C ASP A 140 6.65 -21.32 1.54
N GLY A 141 7.36 -20.18 1.59
CA GLY A 141 8.00 -19.56 0.44
C GLY A 141 7.13 -18.52 -0.28
N ILE A 142 7.19 -18.55 -1.61
CA ILE A 142 6.53 -17.58 -2.51
C ILE A 142 5.15 -18.10 -2.88
N THR A 143 4.12 -17.26 -2.72
CA THR A 143 2.77 -17.53 -3.24
C THR A 143 2.61 -16.82 -4.58
N TYR A 144 2.46 -17.58 -5.67
CA TYR A 144 2.04 -17.01 -6.94
C TYR A 144 0.53 -16.75 -6.91
N LEU A 145 0.16 -15.49 -7.16
CA LEU A 145 -1.22 -15.02 -7.06
C LEU A 145 -1.97 -15.41 -8.33
N LYS A 146 -3.21 -15.89 -8.18
CA LYS A 146 -4.08 -16.26 -9.29
C LYS A 146 -4.85 -15.05 -9.78
N ASN A 147 -4.95 -14.92 -11.10
CA ASN A 147 -5.83 -13.94 -11.73
C ASN A 147 -7.29 -14.37 -11.56
N GLY A 148 -8.19 -13.39 -11.55
CA GLY A 148 -9.62 -13.57 -11.31
C GLY A 148 -10.01 -13.61 -9.83
N ASP A 149 -9.05 -13.73 -8.91
CA ASP A 149 -9.32 -13.70 -7.47
C ASP A 149 -9.26 -12.27 -6.91
N ILE A 150 -10.01 -12.05 -5.82
CA ILE A 150 -9.94 -10.84 -5.01
C ILE A 150 -9.06 -11.13 -3.80
N TYR A 151 -8.12 -10.24 -3.55
CA TYR A 151 -7.21 -10.32 -2.42
C TYR A 151 -7.30 -9.09 -1.54
N GLY A 152 -7.03 -9.29 -0.26
CA GLY A 152 -6.83 -8.22 0.69
C GLY A 152 -5.74 -8.58 1.67
N LEU A 153 -5.01 -7.56 2.12
CA LEU A 153 -3.87 -7.74 3.00
C LEU A 153 -3.76 -6.57 3.97
N SER A 154 -3.39 -6.86 5.20
CA SER A 154 -3.11 -5.84 6.22
C SER A 154 -1.86 -6.26 6.99
N ASN A 155 -1.82 -6.10 8.31
CA ASN A 155 -0.63 -6.34 9.11
C ASN A 155 -0.54 -7.78 9.66
N SER A 156 -1.23 -8.73 9.01
CA SER A 156 -1.10 -10.18 9.19
C SER A 156 -0.74 -10.84 7.85
N THR A 157 -0.62 -12.16 7.82
CA THR A 157 -0.40 -12.89 6.57
C THR A 157 -1.68 -12.98 5.74
N LEU A 158 -1.54 -13.37 4.46
CA LEU A 158 -2.68 -13.59 3.56
C LEU A 158 -3.62 -14.70 4.06
N ASP A 159 -3.07 -15.70 4.75
CA ASP A 159 -3.79 -16.88 5.25
C ASP A 159 -4.50 -16.64 6.60
N ASP A 160 -4.09 -15.62 7.35
CA ASP A 160 -4.72 -15.20 8.61
C ASP A 160 -5.18 -13.74 8.53
N PRO A 161 -6.19 -13.43 7.69
CA PRO A 161 -6.61 -12.05 7.48
C PRO A 161 -7.26 -11.47 8.73
N TRP A 162 -6.96 -10.21 9.03
CA TRP A 162 -7.68 -9.47 10.06
C TRP A 162 -9.16 -9.25 9.69
N PRO A 163 -10.05 -9.01 10.67
CA PRO A 163 -11.46 -8.75 10.39
C PRO A 163 -11.71 -7.66 9.34
N LYS A 164 -10.92 -6.58 9.36
CA LYS A 164 -11.02 -5.49 8.37
C LYS A 164 -10.71 -5.95 6.94
N VAL A 165 -9.83 -6.93 6.77
CA VAL A 165 -9.47 -7.49 5.47
C VAL A 165 -10.65 -8.27 4.91
N ARG A 166 -11.25 -9.17 5.71
CA ARG A 166 -12.43 -9.94 5.28
C ARG A 166 -13.60 -9.03 4.88
N GLN A 167 -13.92 -8.05 5.73
CA GLN A 167 -14.98 -7.08 5.45
C GLN A 167 -14.68 -6.23 4.21
N GLY A 168 -13.42 -5.78 4.08
CA GLY A 168 -13.00 -4.97 2.94
C GLY A 168 -13.01 -5.74 1.63
N CYS A 169 -12.58 -7.00 1.59
CA CYS A 169 -12.67 -7.85 0.39
C CYS A 169 -14.12 -8.01 -0.08
N GLN A 170 -15.06 -8.26 0.83
CA GLN A 170 -16.47 -8.36 0.49
C GLN A 170 -16.98 -7.04 -0.11
N ARG A 171 -16.71 -5.90 0.54
CA ARG A 171 -17.12 -4.60 0.00
C ARG A 171 -16.44 -4.29 -1.33
N PHE A 172 -15.18 -4.68 -1.51
CA PHE A 172 -14.43 -4.48 -2.75
C PHE A 172 -15.09 -5.24 -3.90
N GLU A 173 -15.44 -6.51 -3.68
CA GLU A 173 -16.20 -7.32 -4.64
C GLU A 173 -17.54 -6.67 -5.02
N GLU A 174 -18.30 -6.20 -4.03
CA GLU A 174 -19.57 -5.49 -4.24
C GLU A 174 -19.41 -4.19 -5.04
N VAL A 175 -18.28 -3.48 -4.89
CA VAL A 175 -17.95 -2.29 -5.68
C VAL A 175 -17.67 -2.68 -7.13
N LEU A 176 -16.90 -3.74 -7.36
CA LEU A 176 -16.48 -4.18 -8.70
C LEU A 176 -17.60 -4.89 -9.49
N ALA A 177 -18.59 -5.47 -8.81
CA ALA A 177 -19.70 -6.17 -9.45
C ALA A 177 -20.69 -5.24 -10.19
N LYS A 178 -20.62 -3.92 -9.96
CA LYS A 178 -21.50 -2.93 -10.58
C LYS A 178 -20.81 -2.27 -11.77
N ASP A 179 -21.52 -2.17 -12.89
CA ASP A 179 -21.05 -1.37 -14.01
C ASP A 179 -21.04 0.12 -13.64
N ARG A 180 -19.86 0.73 -13.75
CA ARG A 180 -19.58 2.07 -13.24
C ARG A 180 -18.65 2.82 -14.18
N GLY A 181 -18.89 4.12 -14.30
CA GLY A 181 -17.90 5.04 -14.86
C GLY A 181 -16.63 5.06 -14.00
N GLU A 182 -15.51 5.47 -14.60
CA GLU A 182 -14.21 5.51 -13.91
C GLU A 182 -14.25 6.37 -12.64
N ASP A 183 -14.77 7.60 -12.72
CA ASP A 183 -14.84 8.50 -11.56
C ASP A 183 -15.71 7.92 -10.43
N GLU A 184 -16.85 7.30 -10.78
CA GLU A 184 -17.72 6.65 -9.78
C GLU A 184 -17.03 5.45 -9.13
N LEU A 185 -16.31 4.64 -9.90
CA LEU A 185 -15.53 3.53 -9.37
C LEU A 185 -14.44 4.02 -8.40
N VAL A 186 -13.70 5.07 -8.78
CA VAL A 186 -12.68 5.68 -7.91
C VAL A 186 -13.32 6.17 -6.61
N GLU A 187 -14.44 6.88 -6.66
CA GLU A 187 -15.14 7.34 -5.46
C GLU A 187 -15.63 6.18 -4.58
N GLU A 188 -16.19 5.13 -5.16
CA GLU A 188 -16.65 3.96 -4.40
C GLU A 188 -15.51 3.19 -3.73
N LEU A 189 -14.34 3.13 -4.36
CA LEU A 189 -13.14 2.56 -3.76
C LEU A 189 -12.63 3.43 -2.61
N PHE A 190 -12.69 4.75 -2.72
CA PHE A 190 -12.38 5.65 -1.60
C PHE A 190 -13.42 5.59 -0.48
N ASN A 191 -14.70 5.35 -0.79
CA ASN A 191 -15.74 5.11 0.20
C ASN A 191 -15.45 3.83 0.99
N LEU A 192 -15.01 2.76 0.32
CA LEU A 192 -14.50 1.56 0.98
C LEU A 192 -13.31 1.88 1.88
N LEU A 193 -12.32 2.64 1.39
CA LEU A 193 -11.14 3.03 2.16
C LEU A 193 -11.44 3.95 3.34
N SER A 194 -12.62 4.58 3.36
CA SER A 194 -13.08 5.46 4.44
C SER A 194 -13.93 4.74 5.49
N MET A 195 -14.20 3.44 5.33
CA MET A 195 -15.02 2.67 6.27
C MET A 195 -14.37 2.62 7.66
N THR A 196 -15.09 3.14 8.65
CA THR A 196 -14.64 3.19 10.05
C THR A 196 -15.80 3.08 11.02
N LYS A 197 -15.47 2.97 12.31
CA LYS A 197 -16.40 3.00 13.44
C LYS A 197 -15.76 3.73 14.63
N PRO A 198 -16.52 4.40 15.51
CA PRO A 198 -15.97 5.07 16.68
C PRO A 198 -15.19 4.12 17.60
N PHE A 199 -14.09 4.56 18.19
CA PHE A 199 -13.38 3.80 19.22
C PHE A 199 -14.19 3.74 20.52
N SER A 200 -14.20 2.60 21.21
CA SER A 200 -14.93 2.49 22.48
C SER A 200 -14.18 3.15 23.64
N ASP A 201 -12.86 2.97 23.69
CA ASP A 201 -11.96 3.57 24.67
C ASP A 201 -10.57 3.76 24.07
N THR A 202 -10.14 5.01 23.91
CA THR A 202 -8.80 5.37 23.40
C THR A 202 -7.76 5.56 24.51
N SER A 203 -8.15 5.47 25.78
CA SER A 203 -7.23 5.55 26.93
C SER A 203 -6.50 4.23 27.17
N ASN A 204 -7.14 3.10 26.85
CA ASN A 204 -6.54 1.78 26.87
C ASN A 204 -5.92 1.44 25.51
N MET A 205 -4.59 1.36 25.48
CA MET A 205 -3.85 1.04 24.26
C MET A 205 -4.16 -0.36 23.72
N GLU A 206 -4.32 -1.36 24.59
CA GLU A 206 -4.62 -2.74 24.19
C GLU A 206 -5.99 -2.83 23.50
N THR A 207 -7.01 -2.23 24.13
CA THR A 207 -8.36 -2.11 23.55
C THR A 207 -8.32 -1.37 22.22
N THR A 208 -7.63 -0.23 22.15
CA THR A 208 -7.47 0.54 20.91
C THR A 208 -6.81 -0.30 19.81
N PHE A 209 -5.78 -1.08 20.14
CA PHE A 209 -5.08 -1.93 19.17
C PHE A 209 -5.95 -3.06 18.64
N ASP A 210 -6.68 -3.77 19.49
CA ASP A 210 -7.59 -4.82 19.03
C ASP A 210 -8.69 -4.25 18.14
N GLU A 211 -9.14 -3.06 18.48
CA GLU A 211 -10.11 -2.31 17.71
C GLU A 211 -9.60 -1.91 16.31
N ILE A 212 -8.32 -1.56 16.16
CA ILE A 212 -7.70 -1.26 14.86
C ILE A 212 -7.79 -2.45 13.89
N LYS A 213 -7.73 -3.70 14.37
CA LYS A 213 -7.83 -4.90 13.52
C LYS A 213 -9.15 -4.98 12.73
N SER A 214 -10.16 -4.23 13.16
CA SER A 214 -11.50 -4.18 12.58
C SER A 214 -11.84 -2.84 11.93
N ARG A 215 -10.85 -1.99 11.62
CA ARG A 215 -11.05 -0.66 11.00
C ARG A 215 -10.19 -0.48 9.75
N ILE A 216 -10.83 -0.22 8.62
CA ILE A 216 -10.15 0.10 7.35
C ILE A 216 -9.54 1.50 7.43
N PHE A 217 -10.35 2.48 7.84
CA PHE A 217 -9.89 3.83 8.13
C PHE A 217 -9.69 4.02 9.64
N ILE A 218 -8.49 4.42 10.03
CA ILE A 218 -8.13 4.72 11.41
C ILE A 218 -8.23 6.25 11.59
N PRO A 219 -9.26 6.75 12.32
CA PRO A 219 -9.34 8.16 12.62
C PRO A 219 -8.14 8.59 13.48
N HIS A 220 -7.95 9.91 13.60
CA HIS A 220 -6.86 10.47 14.38
C HIS A 220 -6.83 9.91 15.81
N LEU A 221 -5.77 9.18 16.13
CA LEU A 221 -5.47 8.67 17.46
C LEU A 221 -4.31 9.46 18.05
N GLN A 222 -4.59 10.19 19.13
CA GLN A 222 -3.56 10.79 19.97
C GLN A 222 -3.37 9.90 21.19
N ASN A 223 -2.13 9.45 21.44
CA ASN A 223 -1.79 8.90 22.74
C ASN A 223 -1.46 10.06 23.69
N PRO A 224 -2.26 10.32 24.74
CA PRO A 224 -2.00 11.43 25.67
C PRO A 224 -0.75 11.22 26.53
N ASN A 225 -0.27 9.99 26.66
CA ASN A 225 0.92 9.63 27.44
C ASN A 225 2.20 9.54 26.60
N SER A 226 2.10 9.80 25.29
CA SER A 226 3.24 9.83 24.38
C SER A 226 3.53 11.28 23.98
N GLY A 227 4.80 11.60 23.69
CA GLY A 227 5.21 12.96 23.33
C GLY A 227 4.48 13.53 22.10
N GLN A 228 4.69 14.81 21.79
CA GLN A 228 3.97 15.56 20.75
C GLN A 228 3.89 14.88 19.36
N ASN A 229 4.79 13.94 19.04
CA ASN A 229 4.86 13.24 17.74
C ASN A 229 4.16 11.86 17.72
N SER A 230 3.26 11.56 18.65
CA SER A 230 2.59 10.25 18.74
C SER A 230 1.27 10.14 17.98
N ALA A 231 0.85 11.20 17.30
CA ALA A 231 -0.37 11.21 16.52
C ALA A 231 -0.30 10.14 15.40
N TYR A 232 -1.30 9.26 15.33
CA TYR A 232 -1.32 8.13 14.41
C TYR A 232 -2.70 7.94 13.78
N GLY A 233 -2.74 7.53 12.52
CA GLY A 233 -3.99 7.22 11.82
C GLY A 233 -3.80 6.97 10.33
N THR A 234 -4.90 6.92 9.60
CA THR A 234 -4.86 6.84 8.13
C THR A 234 -4.39 8.18 7.56
N ARG A 235 -3.24 8.15 6.88
CA ARG A 235 -2.62 9.33 6.28
C ARG A 235 -3.06 9.53 4.85
N THR A 236 -2.91 8.48 4.05
CA THR A 236 -3.15 8.53 2.61
C THR A 236 -3.96 7.32 2.17
N GLY A 237 -4.86 7.52 1.22
CA GLY A 237 -5.54 6.46 0.48
C GLY A 237 -5.09 6.50 -0.98
N THR A 238 -4.84 5.35 -1.59
CA THR A 238 -4.44 5.25 -2.99
C THR A 238 -5.37 4.30 -3.74
N VAL A 239 -5.84 4.72 -4.92
CA VAL A 239 -6.57 3.90 -5.88
C VAL A 239 -5.76 3.85 -7.17
N VAL A 240 -5.57 2.65 -7.72
CA VAL A 240 -4.93 2.45 -9.02
C VAL A 240 -5.83 1.59 -9.90
N LEU A 241 -6.17 2.10 -11.07
CA LEU A 241 -6.91 1.40 -12.11
C LEU A 241 -6.00 1.25 -13.33
N VAL A 242 -5.98 0.05 -13.91
CA VAL A 242 -5.33 -0.20 -15.20
C VAL A 242 -6.32 -0.92 -16.11
N ASP A 243 -6.65 -0.33 -17.25
CA ASP A 243 -7.58 -0.92 -18.22
C ASP A 243 -6.92 -1.97 -19.13
N HIS A 244 -7.72 -2.64 -19.94
CA HIS A 244 -7.23 -3.66 -20.88
C HIS A 244 -6.41 -3.07 -22.03
N GLU A 245 -6.44 -1.75 -22.23
CA GLU A 245 -5.64 -1.00 -23.19
C GLU A 245 -4.34 -0.43 -22.56
N GLY A 246 -4.14 -0.66 -21.26
CA GLY A 246 -2.97 -0.23 -20.51
C GLY A 246 -2.99 1.23 -20.06
N GLN A 247 -4.14 1.91 -20.10
CA GLN A 247 -4.30 3.21 -19.47
C GLN A 247 -4.31 3.05 -17.96
N VAL A 248 -3.45 3.83 -17.30
CA VAL A 248 -3.32 3.87 -15.85
C VAL A 248 -3.98 5.13 -15.32
N VAL A 249 -4.78 4.95 -14.27
CA VAL A 249 -5.29 6.03 -13.43
C VAL A 249 -4.82 5.77 -12.01
N PHE A 250 -3.96 6.64 -11.51
CA PHE A 250 -3.46 6.61 -10.14
C PHE A 250 -4.00 7.82 -9.40
N VAL A 251 -4.74 7.58 -8.32
CA VAL A 251 -5.32 8.64 -7.48
C VAL A 251 -4.84 8.44 -6.05
N GLU A 252 -4.21 9.47 -5.48
CA GLU A 252 -3.85 9.49 -4.06
C GLU A 252 -4.62 10.62 -3.36
N ARG A 253 -5.23 10.29 -2.21
CA ARG A 253 -5.89 11.23 -1.32
C ARG A 253 -5.15 11.32 -0.01
N ASP A 254 -4.76 12.53 0.35
CA ASP A 254 -4.29 12.84 1.69
C ASP A 254 -5.48 13.15 2.59
N HIS A 255 -5.46 12.62 3.81
CA HIS A 255 -6.47 12.92 4.81
C HIS A 255 -6.05 14.06 5.76
N CYS A 256 -4.75 14.36 5.83
CA CYS A 256 -4.20 15.39 6.71
C CYS A 256 -2.78 15.80 6.27
N GLU A 257 -2.40 17.02 6.62
CA GLU A 257 -1.04 17.51 6.60
C GLU A 257 -0.56 17.76 8.04
N PHE A 258 0.68 17.37 8.32
CA PHE A 258 1.33 17.60 9.60
C PHE A 258 2.25 18.82 9.48
N LYS A 259 1.80 19.97 9.98
CA LYS A 259 2.56 21.24 9.98
C LYS A 259 3.05 21.52 11.41
N GLY A 260 4.24 21.01 11.74
CA GLY A 260 4.85 21.18 13.07
C GLY A 260 4.21 20.29 14.14
N ALA A 261 3.09 20.73 14.73
CA ALA A 261 2.33 20.01 15.75
C ALA A 261 0.82 19.95 15.47
N ASP A 262 0.34 20.71 14.48
CA ASP A 262 -1.07 20.78 14.13
C ASP A 262 -1.37 19.88 12.92
N LEU A 263 -2.49 19.18 13.01
CA LEU A 263 -3.09 18.47 11.88
C LEU A 263 -4.06 19.40 11.17
N THR A 264 -3.69 19.80 9.97
CA THR A 264 -4.56 20.61 9.12
C THR A 264 -5.10 19.77 7.97
N PRO A 265 -6.26 20.12 7.40
CA PRO A 265 -6.63 19.61 6.09
C PRO A 265 -5.48 19.87 5.09
N PRO A 266 -5.19 18.94 4.18
CA PRO A 266 -4.11 19.10 3.23
C PRO A 266 -4.43 20.20 2.20
N ASP A 267 -3.42 20.97 1.78
CA ASP A 267 -3.58 22.05 0.80
C ASP A 267 -4.05 21.51 -0.57
N ASN A 268 -3.54 20.34 -0.96
CA ASN A 268 -4.04 19.54 -2.08
C ASN A 268 -4.45 18.16 -1.56
N LYS A 269 -5.75 17.96 -1.37
CA LYS A 269 -6.33 16.73 -0.84
C LYS A 269 -6.19 15.54 -1.78
N THR A 270 -6.18 15.76 -3.10
CA THR A 270 -6.17 14.70 -4.10
C THR A 270 -5.16 15.02 -5.19
N VAL A 271 -4.33 14.05 -5.55
CA VAL A 271 -3.48 14.08 -6.75
C VAL A 271 -3.86 12.93 -7.67
N THR A 272 -3.93 13.22 -8.97
CA THR A 272 -4.32 12.24 -10.00
C THR A 272 -3.28 12.22 -11.11
N PHE A 273 -2.80 11.03 -11.45
CA PHE A 273 -1.89 10.78 -12.56
C PHE A 273 -2.57 9.89 -13.58
N ARG A 274 -2.37 10.22 -14.86
CA ARG A 274 -2.86 9.46 -16.00
C ARG A 274 -1.72 9.24 -16.98
N PHE A 275 -1.51 7.99 -17.39
CA PHE A 275 -0.50 7.63 -18.37
C PHE A 275 -0.82 6.28 -19.01
N THR A 276 -0.27 6.03 -20.19
CA THR A 276 -0.33 4.71 -20.84
C THR A 276 0.89 3.89 -20.44
N MET A 277 0.71 2.61 -20.13
CA MET A 277 1.83 1.69 -19.97
C MET A 277 2.55 1.49 -21.30
N ASP A 278 3.88 1.53 -21.29
CA ASP A 278 4.71 1.32 -22.48
C ASP A 278 5.73 0.21 -22.19
N GLU A 279 5.63 -0.87 -22.98
CA GLU A 279 6.51 -2.04 -22.88
C GLU A 279 7.95 -1.71 -23.30
N ASN A 280 8.17 -0.59 -23.99
CA ASN A 280 9.49 -0.17 -24.50
C ASN A 280 10.26 0.72 -23.52
N ILE A 281 9.66 1.10 -22.39
CA ILE A 281 10.34 1.91 -21.36
C ILE A 281 11.13 0.98 -20.43
N SER A 282 12.46 1.04 -20.53
CA SER A 282 13.42 0.35 -19.65
C SER A 282 13.76 1.18 -18.41
#